data_AF-A0A4R1WTS5-F1
#
_entry.id   AF-A0A4R1WTS5-F1
#
_cell.length_a   1.000
_cell.length_b   1.000
_cell.length_c   1.000
_cell.angle_alpha   90.00
_cell.angle_beta   90.00
_cell.angle_gamma   90.00
#
_symmetry.space_group_name_H-M   'P 1'
#
loop_
_entity.id
_entity.type
_entity.pdbx_description
1 polymer ?
#
loop_
_entity_poly.entity_id
_entity_poly.type
_entity_poly.pdbx_seq_one_letter_code
_entity_poly.pdbx_strand_id
1 'polypeptide(L)'
;MWTLALRGGERVAVIAAEWCDAFGVVTRGRVQLELRDGEPGPVLGRDAGFWLRGTGVRALRNPGRRTARVRIVTLKARTVTCQSTHPVRQLPNDGGTT
;
A
#
# COMPACT_ATOMS: atom_id res chain seq x y z
N MET A 1 -10.54 10.03 2.23
CA MET A 1 -9.14 10.14 2.71
C MET A 1 -9.17 10.47 4.20
N TRP A 2 -8.38 9.78 5.01
CA TRP A 2 -8.32 10.00 6.46
C TRP A 2 -6.90 9.70 7.00
N THR A 3 -6.61 10.05 8.25
CA THR A 3 -5.30 9.81 8.86
C THR A 3 -5.43 8.83 10.02
N LEU A 4 -4.70 7.73 9.94
CA LEU A 4 -4.52 6.79 11.04
C LEU A 4 -3.35 7.26 11.91
N ALA A 5 -3.58 7.39 13.22
CA ALA A 5 -2.53 7.64 14.20
C ALA A 5 -2.33 6.37 15.03
N LEU A 6 -1.10 5.84 15.03
CA LEU A 6 -0.72 4.66 15.79
C LEU A 6 0.21 5.09 16.92
N ARG A 7 -0.22 4.98 18.17
CA ARG A 7 0.61 5.18 19.37
C ARG A 7 1.74 4.16 19.41
N GLY A 8 2.74 4.39 20.25
CA GLY A 8 3.88 3.47 20.35
C GLY A 8 3.44 2.07 20.77
N GLY A 9 3.82 1.04 20.02
CA GLY A 9 3.40 -0.34 20.23
C GLY A 9 1.98 -0.68 19.78
N GLU A 10 1.18 0.30 19.34
CA GLU A 10 -0.20 0.09 18.89
C GLU A 10 -0.25 -0.77 17.63
N ARG A 11 -1.29 -1.61 17.54
CA ARG A 11 -1.59 -2.48 16.42
C ARG A 11 -3.03 -2.26 15.99
N VAL A 12 -3.25 -2.05 14.70
CA VAL A 12 -4.58 -1.92 14.10
C VAL A 12 -4.75 -3.01 13.05
N ALA A 13 -5.81 -3.80 13.19
CA ALA A 13 -6.16 -4.81 12.21
C ALA A 13 -6.62 -4.15 10.91
N VAL A 14 -6.18 -4.70 9.78
CA VAL A 14 -6.66 -4.34 8.45
C VAL A 14 -7.90 -5.17 8.18
N ILE A 15 -9.06 -4.53 8.26
CA ILE A 15 -10.34 -5.18 7.95
C ILE A 15 -10.53 -5.11 6.44
N ALA A 16 -10.42 -6.25 5.76
CA ALA A 16 -10.41 -6.30 4.29
C ALA A 16 -11.62 -5.59 3.65
N ALA A 17 -12.81 -5.70 4.25
CA ALA A 17 -14.02 -5.05 3.74
C ALA A 17 -13.94 -3.52 3.80
N GLU A 18 -13.33 -2.96 4.84
CA GLU A 18 -13.21 -1.52 5.04
C GLU A 18 -12.01 -0.90 4.29
N TRP A 19 -10.97 -1.70 4.03
CA TRP A 19 -9.68 -1.26 3.49
C TRP A 19 -9.44 -1.81 2.09
N CYS A 20 -10.47 -2.36 1.43
CA CYS A 20 -10.38 -3.12 0.18
C CYS A 20 -9.67 -2.35 -0.94
N ASP A 21 -9.90 -1.04 -1.05
CA ASP A 21 -9.26 -0.15 -2.04
C ASP A 21 -8.41 0.95 -1.37
N ALA A 22 -7.83 0.63 -0.21
CA ALA A 22 -7.01 1.56 0.55
C ALA A 22 -5.53 1.47 0.14
N PHE A 23 -4.98 2.64 -0.16
CA PHE A 23 -3.55 2.91 -0.29
C PHE A 23 -3.08 3.70 0.94
N GLY A 24 -2.02 3.22 1.60
CA GLY A 24 -1.44 3.86 2.77
C GLY A 24 -0.14 4.56 2.44
N VAL A 25 0.07 5.76 2.99
CA VAL A 25 1.36 6.47 2.95
C VAL A 25 1.78 6.82 4.37
N VAL A 26 2.98 6.43 4.78
CA VAL A 26 3.52 6.83 6.08
C VAL A 26 3.91 8.30 6.02
N THR A 27 3.22 9.15 6.77
CA THR A 27 3.51 10.59 6.80
C THR A 27 4.38 10.98 7.99
N ARG A 28 4.46 10.13 9.03
CA ARG A 28 5.32 10.34 10.19
C ARG A 28 5.69 9.02 10.84
N GLY A 29 6.96 8.90 11.25
CA GLY A 29 7.44 7.77 12.04
C GLY A 29 7.73 6.54 11.19
N ARG A 30 7.48 5.36 11.78
CA ARG A 30 7.67 4.05 11.14
C ARG A 30 6.46 3.17 11.41
N VAL A 31 6.09 2.34 10.44
CA VAL A 31 4.99 1.38 10.57
C VAL A 31 5.47 0.03 10.06
N GLN A 32 5.33 -0.99 10.90
CA GLN A 32 5.55 -2.38 10.53
C GLN A 32 4.25 -2.96 9.96
N LEU A 33 4.36 -3.60 8.81
CA LEU A 33 3.27 -4.43 8.28
C LEU A 33 3.31 -5.77 9.00
N GLU A 34 2.15 -6.32 9.33
CA GLU A 34 2.01 -7.70 9.81
C GLU A 34 1.34 -8.52 8.72
N LEU A 35 1.93 -9.66 8.37
CA LEU A 35 1.45 -10.52 7.30
C LEU A 35 0.39 -11.51 7.81
N ARG A 36 -0.31 -12.19 6.90
CA ARG A 36 -1.45 -13.09 7.22
C ARG A 36 -1.10 -14.22 8.20
N ASP A 37 0.09 -14.80 8.07
CA ASP A 37 0.66 -15.79 9.00
C ASP A 37 0.90 -15.23 10.41
N GLY A 38 1.02 -13.91 10.53
CA GLY A 38 1.32 -13.21 11.77
C GLY A 38 2.78 -12.88 11.94
N GLU A 39 3.58 -13.16 10.92
CA GLU A 39 4.97 -12.79 10.90
C GLU A 39 5.12 -11.27 10.78
N PRO A 40 6.13 -10.70 11.46
CA PRO A 40 6.50 -9.31 11.28
C PRO A 40 7.00 -9.10 9.85
N GLY A 41 6.25 -8.32 9.08
CA GLY A 41 6.63 -7.88 7.75
C GLY A 41 7.55 -6.65 7.77
N PRO A 42 7.75 -6.02 6.59
CA PRO A 42 8.67 -4.91 6.43
C PRO A 42 8.25 -3.69 7.27
N VAL A 43 9.27 -2.94 7.72
CA VAL A 43 9.09 -1.67 8.41
C VAL A 43 9.19 -0.54 7.39
N LEU A 44 8.10 0.19 7.23
CA LEU A 44 7.98 1.31 6.31
C LEU A 44 8.31 2.63 7.04
N GLY A 45 9.25 3.38 6.46
CA GLY A 45 9.62 4.72 6.91
C GLY A 45 8.71 5.80 6.35
N ARG A 46 8.99 7.06 6.72
CA ARG A 46 8.30 8.23 6.18
C ARG A 46 8.36 8.23 4.64
N ASP A 47 7.26 8.64 4.02
CA ASP A 47 7.02 8.75 2.58
C ASP A 47 6.94 7.41 1.83
N ALA A 48 7.05 6.28 2.54
CA ALA A 48 6.77 4.97 1.97
C ALA A 48 5.25 4.80 1.72
N GLY A 49 4.91 4.45 0.49
CA GLY A 49 3.56 4.07 0.06
C GLY A 49 3.39 2.54 0.00
N PHE A 50 2.20 2.06 0.33
CA PHE A 50 1.90 0.63 0.30
C PHE A 50 0.41 0.36 0.03
N TRP A 51 0.16 -0.76 -0.66
CA TRP A 51 -1.18 -1.28 -0.88
C TRP A 51 -1.57 -2.26 0.22
N LEU A 52 -2.81 -2.16 0.67
CA LEU A 52 -3.39 -3.11 1.62
C LEU A 52 -4.11 -4.25 0.91
N ARG A 53 -4.62 -3.98 -0.30
CA ARG A 53 -5.28 -4.96 -1.15
C ARG A 53 -4.27 -5.94 -1.73
N GLY A 54 -4.56 -7.24 -1.61
CA GLY A 54 -3.82 -8.30 -2.32
C GLY A 54 -2.37 -8.52 -1.88
N THR A 55 -1.86 -7.76 -0.90
CA THR A 55 -0.46 -7.83 -0.44
C THR A 55 -0.24 -8.77 0.74
N GLY A 56 -1.29 -9.38 1.28
CA GLY A 56 -1.19 -10.29 2.42
C GLY A 56 -0.99 -9.58 3.78
N VAL A 57 -1.16 -8.25 3.83
CA VAL A 57 -1.12 -7.48 5.07
C VAL A 57 -2.41 -7.69 5.87
N ARG A 58 -2.29 -8.05 7.16
CA ARG A 58 -3.41 -8.23 8.09
C ARG A 58 -3.49 -7.18 9.19
N ALA A 59 -2.38 -6.53 9.51
CA ALA A 59 -2.35 -5.46 10.51
C ALA A 59 -1.22 -4.46 10.24
N LEU A 60 -1.39 -3.28 10.81
CA LEU A 60 -0.37 -2.24 10.89
C LEU A 60 0.05 -2.09 12.36
N ARG A 61 1.36 -2.11 12.61
CA ARG A 61 1.91 -1.96 13.95
C ARG A 61 2.90 -0.80 13.99
N ASN A 62 2.91 -0.04 15.08
CA ASN A 62 3.96 0.92 15.33
C ASN A 62 5.05 0.28 16.20
N PRO A 63 6.24 -0.04 15.64
CA PRO A 63 7.32 -0.67 16.41
C PRO A 63 8.05 0.32 17.33
N GLY A 64 7.82 1.63 17.18
CA GLY A 64 8.47 2.67 17.97
C GLY A 64 7.69 3.06 19.21
N ARG A 65 8.27 3.97 20.01
CA ARG A 65 7.61 4.57 21.18
C ARG A 65 6.79 5.83 20.85
N ARG A 66 7.14 6.51 19.74
CA ARG A 66 6.48 7.75 19.30
C ARG A 66 5.33 7.43 18.35
N THR A 67 4.28 8.25 18.37
CA THR A 67 3.14 8.09 17.46
C THR A 67 3.56 8.17 15.98
N ALA A 68 3.20 7.13 15.22
CA ALA A 68 3.31 7.10 13.78
C ALA A 68 2.00 7.60 13.14
N ARG A 69 2.07 8.18 11.95
CA ARG A 69 0.90 8.62 11.19
C ARG A 69 0.92 8.03 9.78
N VAL A 70 -0.20 7.44 9.39
CA VAL A 70 -0.42 6.93 8.03
C VAL A 70 -1.59 7.68 7.43
N ARG A 71 -1.41 8.21 6.23
CA ARG A 71 -2.49 8.77 5.44
C ARG A 71 -3.11 7.64 4.62
N ILE A 72 -4.40 7.40 4.84
CA ILE A 72 -5.16 6.37 4.13
C ILE A 72 -5.98 7.03 3.04
N VAL A 73 -5.73 6.61 1.80
CA VAL A 73 -6.43 7.03 0.59
C VAL A 73 -7.24 5.84 0.11
N THR A 74 -8.55 5.91 0.28
CA THR A 74 -9.48 4.96 -0.34
C THR A 74 -9.83 5.43 -1.74
N LEU A 75 -9.38 4.69 -2.74
CA LEU A 75 -9.80 4.88 -4.12
C LEU A 75 -11.19 4.28 -4.26
N LYS A 76 -12.25 5.09 -4.09
CA LYS A 76 -13.55 4.71 -4.63
C LYS A 76 -13.38 4.69 -6.14
N ALA A 77 -13.34 3.52 -6.75
CA ALA A 77 -13.18 3.37 -8.18
C ALA A 77 -14.28 4.16 -8.92
N ARG A 78 -13.95 5.37 -9.37
CA ARG A 78 -14.34 5.79 -10.71
C ARG A 78 -13.22 5.30 -11.59
N THR A 79 -13.52 4.33 -12.43
CA THR A 79 -12.61 3.87 -13.48
C THR A 79 -12.28 5.09 -14.35
N VAL A 80 -11.15 5.75 -14.06
CA VAL A 80 -10.59 6.76 -14.95
C VAL A 80 -9.62 6.00 -15.82
N THR A 81 -9.95 5.85 -17.10
CA THR A 81 -9.03 5.33 -18.10
C THR A 81 -7.89 6.34 -18.23
N CYS A 82 -6.77 6.09 -17.55
CA CYS A 82 -5.54 6.82 -17.80
C CYS A 82 -4.95 6.29 -19.11
N GLN A 83 -5.10 7.06 -20.18
CA GLN A 83 -4.41 6.82 -21.44
C GLN A 83 -2.95 7.28 -21.27
N SER A 84 -1.98 6.41 -21.57
CA SER A 84 -0.58 6.81 -21.73
C SER A 84 -0.50 7.80 -22.90
N THR A 85 0.05 8.99 -22.68
CA THR A 85 0.36 9.95 -23.76
C THR A 85 1.58 9.52 -24.58
N HIS A 86 2.30 8.48 -24.17
CA HIS A 86 3.43 7.94 -24.91
C HIS A 86 2.99 6.77 -25.79
N PRO A 87 3.11 6.86 -27.12
CA PRO A 87 2.87 5.73 -28.00
C PRO A 87 3.94 4.66 -27.76
N VAL A 88 3.51 3.42 -27.56
CA VAL A 88 4.43 2.27 -27.52
C VAL A 88 4.92 2.03 -28.94
N ARG A 89 6.23 2.16 -29.16
CA ARG A 89 6.86 1.80 -30.44
C ARG A 89 6.96 0.27 -30.50
N GLN A 90 6.02 -0.37 -31.19
CA GLN A 90 6.09 -1.80 -31.45
C GLN A 90 7.17 -2.06 -32.51
N LEU A 91 8.21 -2.81 -32.17
CA LEU A 91 9.18 -3.27 -33.18
C LEU A 91 8.48 -4.30 -34.10
N PRO A 92 8.77 -4.31 -35.41
CA PRO A 92 8.27 -5.35 -36.31
C PRO A 92 8.67 -6.72 -35.79
N ASN A 93 7.69 -7.62 -35.72
CA ASN A 93 7.94 -9.03 -35.41
C ASN A 93 8.39 -9.68 -36.72
N ASP A 94 9.71 -9.85 -36.90
CA ASP A 94 10.26 -10.54 -38.06
C ASP A 94 9.93 -12.02 -37.96
N GLY A 95 8.76 -12.37 -38.49
CA GLY A 95 8.31 -13.75 -38.64
C GLY A 95 9.25 -14.51 -39.56
N GLY A 96 10.27 -15.15 -38.99
CA GLY A 96 11.10 -16.13 -39.69
C GLY A 96 10.36 -17.46 -39.79
N THR A 97 9.81 -17.77 -40.95
CA THR A 97 9.46 -19.13 -41.34
C THR A 97 10.71 -19.81 -41.94
N THR A 98 11.17 -20.88 -41.30
CA THR A 98 12.00 -21.92 -41.93
C THR A 98 11.11 -23.02 -42.47
#